data_AF-A0A841HE03-F1
#
_entry.id   AF-A0A841HE03-F1
#
_cell.length_a   1.000
_cell.length_b   1.000
_cell.length_c   1.000
_cell.angle_alpha   90.00
_cell.angle_beta   90.00
_cell.angle_gamma   90.00
#
_symmetry.space_group_name_H-M   'P 1'
#
loop_
_entity.id
_entity.type
_entity.pdbx_description
1 polymer ?
#
loop_
_entity_poly.entity_id
_entity_poly.type
_entity_poly.pdbx_seq_one_letter_code
_entity_poly.pdbx_strand_id
1 'polypeptide(L)'
;MFAPSARHSYYVTEPGDVAGVPGWDRDVVYAAVRTADGIDDGCVVVAYDRHALYVATQSAVTYHPPGLLGVRRSPRLAVADAHEYRPDSAETVGVGAVTVEDTFDVLVPAFDWTTLTDDDVPPAVPRRRTHAPSETGAGTRT
;
A
#
# COMPACT_ATOMS: atom_id res chain seq x y z
N MET A 1 2.27 -14.95 -6.84
CA MET A 1 2.20 -14.16 -5.60
C MET A 1 2.40 -12.71 -6.02
N PHE A 2 1.30 -12.00 -6.27
CA PHE A 2 1.37 -10.63 -6.77
C PHE A 2 1.55 -9.72 -5.56
N ALA A 3 2.73 -9.13 -5.42
CA ALA A 3 2.90 -7.97 -4.55
C ALA A 3 1.88 -6.91 -5.00
N PRO A 4 1.13 -6.27 -4.09
CA PRO A 4 0.15 -5.28 -4.49
C PRO A 4 0.89 -4.02 -4.93
N SER A 5 1.31 -3.97 -6.20
CA SER A 5 1.58 -2.72 -6.93
C SER A 5 0.25 -2.02 -7.25
N ALA A 6 -0.59 -1.84 -6.24
CA ALA A 6 -1.74 -0.98 -6.29
C ALA A 6 -1.25 0.47 -6.13
N ARG A 7 -1.84 1.38 -6.90
CA ARG A 7 -1.57 2.83 -6.91
C ARG A 7 -1.77 3.54 -5.56
N HIS A 8 -2.11 2.78 -4.53
CA HIS A 8 -2.54 3.19 -3.20
C HIS A 8 -1.52 2.81 -2.11
N SER A 9 -0.48 2.03 -2.41
CA SER A 9 0.55 1.68 -1.43
C SER A 9 1.78 2.57 -1.55
N TYR A 10 2.16 3.23 -0.46
CA TYR A 10 3.32 4.13 -0.38
C TYR A 10 4.26 3.67 0.72
N TYR A 11 5.55 3.59 0.40
CA TYR A 11 6.59 3.34 1.39
C TYR A 11 7.02 4.66 2.01
N VAL A 12 7.10 4.70 3.33
CA VAL A 12 7.41 5.91 4.10
C VAL A 12 8.77 5.74 4.76
N THR A 13 9.70 6.59 4.34
CA THR A 13 11.09 6.63 4.80
C THR A 13 11.35 7.88 5.65
N GLU A 14 10.66 8.98 5.36
CA GLU A 14 10.83 10.25 6.05
C GLU A 14 9.51 11.02 6.16
N PRO A 15 9.41 12.05 7.03
CA PRO A 15 8.19 12.84 7.17
C PRO A 15 7.70 13.49 5.88
N GLY A 16 8.61 13.77 4.94
CA GLY A 16 8.30 14.35 3.63
C GLY A 16 7.37 13.47 2.79
N ASP A 17 7.45 12.14 2.95
CA ASP A 17 6.69 11.16 2.15
C ASP A 17 5.18 11.22 2.43
N VAL A 18 4.78 11.73 3.60
CA VAL A 18 3.37 11.80 4.04
C VAL A 18 2.79 13.21 4.03
N ALA A 19 3.54 14.21 3.54
CA ALA A 19 3.09 15.61 3.51
C ALA A 19 1.89 15.87 2.58
N GLY A 20 1.58 14.92 1.68
CA GLY A 20 0.50 15.03 0.70
C GLY A 20 -0.82 14.35 1.07
N VAL A 21 -0.93 13.74 2.26
CA VAL A 21 -2.12 12.96 2.66
C VAL A 21 -3.30 13.90 2.92
N PRO A 22 -4.36 13.89 2.08
CA PRO A 22 -5.46 14.84 2.20
C PRO A 22 -6.22 14.71 3.52
N GLY A 23 -6.56 15.86 4.13
CA GLY A 23 -7.38 15.91 5.34
C GLY A 23 -6.63 15.60 6.64
N TRP A 24 -5.33 15.28 6.58
CA TRP A 24 -4.55 14.97 7.76
C TRP A 24 -3.35 15.90 7.92
N ASP A 25 -3.00 16.16 9.18
CA ASP A 25 -1.72 16.77 9.51
C ASP A 25 -0.58 15.77 9.24
N ARG A 26 0.49 16.26 8.63
CA ARG A 26 1.66 15.44 8.26
C ARG A 26 2.24 14.72 9.47
N ASP A 27 2.41 15.43 10.58
CA ASP A 27 3.08 14.89 11.77
C ASP A 27 2.19 13.84 12.44
N VAL A 28 0.87 13.98 12.35
CA VAL A 28 -0.10 12.95 12.78
C VAL A 28 0.02 11.67 11.95
N VAL A 29 0.03 11.79 10.61
CA VAL A 29 0.18 10.62 9.74
C VAL A 29 1.52 9.96 9.96
N TYR A 30 2.58 10.76 10.06
CA TYR A 30 3.91 10.23 10.33
C TYR A 30 3.98 9.49 11.67
N ALA A 31 3.36 10.03 12.73
CA ALA A 31 3.30 9.37 14.03
C ALA A 31 2.52 8.03 13.98
N ALA A 32 1.44 7.95 13.20
CA ALA A 32 0.73 6.69 12.96
C ALA A 32 1.64 5.66 12.26
N VAL A 33 2.40 6.08 11.25
CA VAL A 33 3.37 5.21 10.55
C VAL A 33 4.49 4.76 11.49
N ARG A 34 5.01 5.65 12.34
CA ARG A 34 5.98 5.28 13.40
C ARG A 34 5.40 4.29 14.41
N THR A 35 4.11 4.36 14.66
CA THR A 35 3.42 3.37 15.51
C THR A 35 3.32 2.02 14.80
N ALA A 36 3.03 2.01 13.51
CA ALA A 36 3.01 0.78 12.70
C ALA A 36 4.38 0.12 12.56
N ASP A 37 5.48 0.90 12.52
CA ASP A 37 6.87 0.40 12.48
C ASP A 37 7.23 -0.47 13.69
N GLY A 38 6.58 -0.24 14.84
CA GLY A 38 6.73 -1.07 16.03
C GLY A 38 6.07 -2.45 15.93
N ILE A 39 5.35 -2.73 14.84
CA ILE A 39 4.62 -3.98 14.58
C ILE A 39 5.30 -4.70 13.43
N ASP A 40 5.54 -6.01 13.60
CA ASP A 40 6.05 -6.85 12.52
C ASP A 40 5.07 -6.83 11.33
N ASP A 41 5.57 -6.48 10.15
CA ASP A 41 4.77 -6.29 8.93
C ASP A 41 3.63 -5.24 9.09
N GLY A 42 3.83 -4.22 9.93
CA GLY A 42 2.84 -3.17 10.19
C GLY A 42 2.61 -2.23 8.99
N CYS A 43 1.40 -1.72 8.85
CA CYS A 43 1.04 -0.66 7.90
C CYS A 43 -0.07 0.24 8.46
N VAL A 44 -0.25 1.41 7.84
CA VAL A 44 -1.35 2.34 8.12
C VAL A 44 -2.27 2.40 6.91
N VAL A 45 -3.56 2.18 7.11
CA VAL A 45 -4.61 2.45 6.12
C VAL A 45 -5.21 3.81 6.42
N VAL A 46 -5.11 4.72 5.45
CA VAL A 46 -5.78 6.02 5.48
C VAL A 46 -7.16 5.84 4.88
N ALA A 47 -8.21 5.98 5.69
CA ALA A 47 -9.60 5.92 5.27
C ALA A 47 -10.17 7.35 5.14
N TYR A 48 -10.13 7.89 3.93
CA TYR A 48 -10.51 9.29 3.67
C TYR A 48 -12.01 9.54 3.87
N ASP A 49 -12.85 8.58 3.53
CA ASP A 49 -14.31 8.60 3.71
C ASP A 49 -14.72 8.69 5.18
N ARG A 50 -13.92 8.07 6.06
CA ARG A 50 -14.16 7.99 7.51
C ARG A 50 -13.37 9.00 8.30
N HIS A 51 -12.45 9.72 7.65
CA HIS A 51 -11.46 10.55 8.32
C HIS A 51 -10.78 9.76 9.47
N ALA A 52 -10.31 8.55 9.16
CA ALA A 52 -9.70 7.63 10.12
C ALA A 52 -8.35 7.09 9.63
N LEU A 53 -7.45 6.81 10.57
CA LEU A 53 -6.20 6.11 10.33
C LEU A 53 -6.27 4.75 11.04
N TYR A 54 -6.13 3.66 10.30
CA TYR A 54 -6.12 2.31 10.87
C TYR A 54 -4.72 1.71 10.79
N VAL A 55 -4.18 1.30 11.93
CA VAL A 55 -2.96 0.50 12.04
C VAL A 55 -3.35 -0.98 12.00
N ALA A 56 -2.66 -1.76 11.17
CA ALA A 56 -2.85 -3.20 11.03
C ALA A 56 -1.56 -3.85 10.52
N THR A 57 -1.51 -5.18 10.49
CA THR A 57 -0.48 -5.90 9.72
C THR A 57 -0.86 -5.97 8.24
N GLN A 58 0.11 -5.97 7.33
CA GLN A 58 -0.18 -6.05 5.88
C GLN A 58 -0.89 -7.36 5.53
N SER A 59 -0.53 -8.47 6.20
CA SER A 59 -1.24 -9.75 6.05
C SER A 59 -2.72 -9.71 6.45
N ALA A 60 -3.15 -8.76 7.29
CA ALA A 60 -4.55 -8.54 7.66
C ALA A 60 -5.31 -7.62 6.68
N VAL A 61 -4.63 -7.09 5.65
CA VAL A 61 -5.17 -6.16 4.67
C VAL A 61 -5.40 -6.86 3.32
N THR A 62 -6.64 -6.84 2.84
CA THR A 62 -7.03 -7.43 1.56
C THR A 62 -7.65 -6.39 0.63
N TYR A 63 -7.04 -6.22 -0.54
CA TYR A 63 -7.58 -5.38 -1.61
C TYR A 63 -8.60 -6.12 -2.46
N HIS A 64 -9.79 -5.51 -2.58
CA HIS A 64 -10.84 -5.95 -3.47
C HIS A 64 -10.91 -4.99 -4.67
N PRO A 65 -10.52 -5.44 -5.88
CA PRO A 65 -10.57 -4.60 -7.07
C PRO A 65 -12.02 -4.25 -7.43
N PRO A 66 -12.22 -3.16 -8.20
CA PRO A 66 -13.54 -2.82 -8.72
C PRO A 66 -14.12 -3.97 -9.55
N GLY A 67 -15.45 -4.05 -9.59
CA GLY A 67 -16.18 -5.11 -10.27
C GLY A 67 -15.85 -5.23 -11.77
N LEU A 68 -15.97 -6.45 -12.32
CA LEU A 68 -15.85 -6.71 -13.75
C LEU A 68 -16.95 -5.98 -14.55
N LEU A 69 -16.65 -5.72 -15.83
CA LEU A 69 -17.50 -4.99 -16.78
C LEU A 69 -18.99 -5.37 -16.65
N GLY A 70 -19.83 -4.38 -16.34
CA GLY A 70 -21.29 -4.54 -16.20
C GLY A 70 -21.83 -4.32 -14.78
N VAL A 71 -20.98 -4.39 -13.75
CA VAL A 71 -21.35 -4.05 -12.37
C VAL A 71 -20.31 -3.09 -11.80
N ARG A 72 -20.65 -1.79 -11.71
CA ARG A 72 -19.78 -0.80 -11.06
C ARG A 72 -19.77 -1.06 -9.55
N ARG A 73 -18.74 -1.76 -9.06
CA ARG A 73 -18.35 -1.76 -7.64
C ARG A 73 -17.08 -0.94 -7.51
N SER A 74 -17.06 0.03 -6.60
CA SER A 74 -15.83 0.75 -6.24
C SER A 74 -14.81 -0.21 -5.63
N PRO A 75 -13.50 0.10 -5.73
CA PRO A 75 -12.48 -0.63 -4.99
C PRO A 75 -12.75 -0.57 -3.49
N ARG A 76 -12.34 -1.62 -2.78
CA ARG A 76 -12.48 -1.70 -1.32
C ARG A 76 -11.24 -2.32 -0.69
N LEU A 77 -11.00 -1.96 0.55
CA LEU A 77 -9.97 -2.56 1.39
C LEU A 77 -10.65 -3.19 2.61
N ALA A 78 -10.48 -4.50 2.77
CA ALA A 78 -10.89 -5.19 3.99
C ALA A 78 -9.67 -5.26 4.93
N VAL A 79 -9.85 -4.86 6.19
CA VAL A 79 -8.81 -4.89 7.23
C VAL A 79 -9.37 -5.71 8.38
N ALA A 80 -8.85 -6.93 8.59
CA ALA A 80 -9.47 -7.89 9.51
C ALA A 80 -9.25 -7.55 11.00
N ASP A 81 -8.06 -7.07 11.34
CA ASP A 81 -7.63 -6.75 12.71
C ASP A 81 -7.21 -5.27 12.79
N ALA A 82 -8.15 -4.36 12.54
CA ALA A 82 -7.84 -2.94 12.52
C ALA A 82 -7.77 -2.36 13.93
N HIS A 83 -6.79 -1.50 14.13
CA HIS A 83 -6.69 -0.62 15.28
C HIS A 83 -6.75 0.84 14.82
N GLU A 84 -7.73 1.61 15.29
CA GLU A 84 -7.82 3.02 14.96
C GLU A 84 -6.78 3.82 15.74
N TYR A 85 -5.99 4.63 15.04
CA TYR A 85 -5.05 5.55 15.64
C TYR A 85 -5.77 6.82 16.12
N ARG A 86 -5.59 7.17 17.39
CA ARG A 86 -6.16 8.34 18.04
C ARG A 86 -5.10 9.43 18.13
N PRO A 87 -5.17 10.49 17.30
CA PRO A 87 -4.12 11.53 17.26
C PRO A 87 -4.00 12.31 18.58
N ASP A 88 -5.11 12.50 19.29
CA ASP A 88 -5.13 13.27 20.54
C ASP A 88 -4.35 12.60 21.68
N SER A 89 -4.30 11.26 21.69
CA SER A 89 -3.58 10.47 22.71
C SER A 89 -2.34 9.75 22.17
N ALA A 90 -2.12 9.76 20.85
CA ALA A 90 -1.10 8.96 20.17
C ALA A 90 -1.19 7.45 20.48
N GLU A 91 -2.40 6.93 20.68
CA GLU A 91 -2.68 5.52 20.98
C GLU A 91 -3.42 4.82 19.84
N THR A 92 -3.39 3.49 19.84
CA THR A 92 -4.20 2.67 18.94
C THR A 92 -5.29 1.92 19.72
N VAL A 93 -6.51 1.93 19.20
CA VAL A 93 -7.66 1.26 19.81
C VAL A 93 -8.15 0.17 18.86
N GLY A 94 -8.21 -1.07 19.33
CA GLY A 94 -8.73 -2.19 18.53
C GLY A 94 -10.19 -1.97 18.18
N VAL A 95 -10.51 -1.98 16.88
CA VAL A 95 -11.88 -1.82 16.35
C VAL A 95 -12.35 -3.05 15.56
N GLY A 96 -11.51 -4.08 15.44
CA GLY A 96 -11.83 -5.33 14.75
C GLY A 96 -11.84 -5.15 13.23
N ALA A 97 -12.70 -5.90 12.55
CA ALA A 97 -12.75 -5.88 11.10
C ALA A 97 -13.42 -4.61 10.55
N VAL A 98 -12.74 -3.91 9.65
CA VAL A 98 -13.28 -2.74 8.93
C VAL A 98 -13.20 -2.92 7.42
N THR A 99 -14.12 -2.28 6.71
CA THR A 99 -14.09 -2.16 5.25
C THR A 99 -14.03 -0.69 4.87
N VAL A 100 -12.97 -0.30 4.17
CA VAL A 100 -12.77 1.04 3.63
C VAL A 100 -13.18 1.02 2.16
N GLU A 101 -14.05 1.94 1.75
CA GLU A 101 -14.57 2.00 0.38
C GLU A 101 -14.00 3.20 -0.38
N ASP A 102 -13.82 3.02 -1.69
CA ASP A 102 -13.64 4.09 -2.69
C ASP A 102 -12.29 4.83 -2.65
N THR A 103 -11.94 5.46 -1.53
CA THR A 103 -10.73 6.28 -1.40
C THR A 103 -9.94 5.90 -0.16
N PHE A 104 -8.77 5.31 -0.38
CA PHE A 104 -7.83 4.95 0.66
C PHE A 104 -6.41 4.93 0.14
N ASP A 105 -5.46 5.11 1.05
CA ASP A 105 -4.05 4.81 0.84
C ASP A 105 -3.55 3.85 1.93
N VAL A 106 -2.49 3.12 1.62
CA VAL A 106 -1.81 2.19 2.51
C VAL A 106 -0.37 2.67 2.63
N LEU A 107 0.02 3.09 3.83
CA LEU A 107 1.35 3.57 4.14
C LEU A 107 2.12 2.45 4.83
N VAL A 108 3.28 2.11 4.28
CA VAL A 108 4.13 1.02 4.76
C VAL A 108 5.42 1.64 5.30
N PRO A 109 5.76 1.43 6.59
CA PRO A 109 7.05 1.81 7.14
C PRO A 109 8.19 1.19 6.32
N ALA A 110 9.16 2.02 5.94
CA ALA A 110 10.35 1.61 5.21
C ALA A 110 11.60 2.32 5.77
N PHE A 111 11.61 2.58 7.08
CA PHE A 111 12.69 3.34 7.72
C PHE A 111 14.04 2.62 7.66
N ASP A 112 14.03 1.29 7.59
CA ASP A 112 15.20 0.43 7.38
C ASP A 112 15.84 0.63 6.00
N TRP A 113 15.08 1.09 4.99
CA TRP A 113 15.62 1.36 3.65
C TRP A 113 16.59 2.53 3.61
N THR A 114 16.54 3.43 4.59
CA THR A 114 17.52 4.51 4.73
C THR A 114 18.92 4.00 5.09
N THR A 115 19.03 2.75 5.52
CA THR A 115 20.30 2.09 5.85
C THR A 115 20.82 1.18 4.74
N LEU A 116 20.05 0.94 3.68
CA LEU A 116 20.54 0.25 2.49
C LEU A 116 21.58 1.13 1.78
N THR A 117 22.78 0.58 1.62
CA THR A 117 23.91 1.21 0.94
C THR A 117 24.09 0.62 -0.46
N ASP A 118 24.93 1.23 -1.30
CA ASP A 118 25.30 0.66 -2.63
C ASP A 118 25.94 -0.75 -2.52
N ASP A 119 26.40 -1.14 -1.32
CA ASP A 119 26.95 -2.48 -1.05
C ASP A 119 25.86 -3.55 -0.84
N ASP A 120 24.60 -3.15 -0.62
CA ASP A 120 23.46 -4.05 -0.52
C ASP A 120 23.00 -4.49 -1.92
N VAL A 121 23.81 -5.34 -2.57
CA VAL A 121 23.56 -5.83 -3.92
C VAL A 121 22.31 -6.72 -3.93
N PRO A 122 21.23 -6.34 -4.64
CA PRO A 122 20.06 -7.19 -4.76
C PRO A 122 20.43 -8.52 -5.44
N PRO A 123 19.78 -9.64 -5.07
CA PRO A 123 20.07 -10.92 -5.69
C PRO A 123 19.88 -10.80 -7.21
N ALA A 124 20.84 -11.34 -7.97
CA ALA A 124 20.82 -11.26 -9.42
C ALA A 124 19.49 -11.82 -9.96
N VAL A 125 18.63 -10.95 -10.50
CA VAL A 125 17.36 -11.36 -11.11
C VAL A 125 17.70 -12.15 -12.38
N PRO A 126 17.32 -13.43 -12.49
CA PRO A 126 17.54 -14.18 -13.71
C PRO A 126 16.72 -13.53 -14.83
N ARG A 127 17.40 -12.92 -15.80
CA ARG A 127 16.75 -12.36 -16.99
C ARG A 127 16.07 -13.50 -17.74
N ARG A 128 14.73 -13.54 -17.73
CA ARG A 128 13.96 -14.43 -18.60
C ARG A 128 14.31 -14.07 -20.04
N ARG A 129 14.90 -15.00 -20.79
CA ARG A 129 15.12 -14.82 -22.22
C ARG A 129 13.76 -14.69 -22.90
N THR A 130 13.40 -13.49 -23.33
CA THR A 130 12.28 -13.29 -24.25
C THR A 130 12.71 -13.89 -25.59
N HIS A 131 12.13 -15.02 -25.97
CA HIS A 131 12.20 -15.46 -27.36
C HIS A 131 11.49 -14.39 -28.20
N ALA A 132 12.22 -13.78 -29.14
CA ALA A 132 11.64 -12.89 -30.14
C ALA A 132 10.50 -13.62 -30.88
N PRO A 133 9.37 -12.97 -31.19
CA PRO A 133 8.34 -13.57 -32.02
C PRO A 133 8.93 -13.85 -33.41
N SER A 134 8.83 -15.11 -33.87
CA SER A 134 9.19 -15.49 -35.23
C SER A 134 8.38 -14.67 -36.24
N GLU A 135 9.08 -13.97 -37.14
CA GLU A 135 8.49 -13.37 -38.33
C GLU A 135 7.69 -14.42 -39.11
N THR A 136 6.38 -14.22 -39.24
CA THR A 136 5.58 -14.92 -40.25
C THR A 136 4.45 -13.99 -40.69
N GLY A 137 4.50 -13.57 -41.96
CA GLY A 137 3.42 -12.78 -42.56
C GLY A 137 3.85 -11.89 -43.73
N ALA A 138 4.46 -12.46 -44.77
CA ALA A 138 4.52 -11.81 -46.07
C ALA A 138 3.11 -11.83 -46.70
N GLY A 139 2.41 -10.70 -46.61
CA GLY A 139 1.17 -10.45 -47.35
C GLY A 139 1.49 -9.85 -48.72
N THR A 140 1.16 -10.56 -49.78
CA THR A 140 1.26 -10.18 -51.19
C THR A 140 0.40 -8.95 -51.51
N ARG A 141 0.96 -8.00 -52.26
CA ARG A 141 0.24 -6.85 -52.83
C ARG A 141 -0.05 -7.14 -54.31
N THR A 142 -1.32 -7.01 -54.69
CA THR A 142 -1.80 -7.03 -56.08
C THR A 142 -1.45 -5.73 -56.79
#